data_AF-A0A6C0DL71-F1
#
_entry.id   AF-A0A6C0DL71-F1
#
_cell.length_a   1.000
_cell.length_b   1.000
_cell.length_c   1.000
_cell.angle_alpha   90.00
_cell.angle_beta   90.00
_cell.angle_gamma   90.00
#
_symmetry.space_group_name_H-M   'P 1'
#
loop_
_entity.id
_entity.type
_entity.pdbx_description
1 polymer ?
#
loop_
_entity_poly.entity_id
_entity_poly.type
_entity_poly.pdbx_seq_one_letter_code
_entity_poly.pdbx_strand_id
1 'polypeptide(L)'
;MGDLVIEKEYEYTFENFVKSFGLIILTGHLLSVKLLPPDTQLMKTILQVIFINLWVYWIHRLCHILPESPYNYHIYSHHHKKLELDRPLELFYEFFANMFWFILLIVFQWITGVYMVPNILIIFIGAWYSSVHVLNLSMIPNIEHKVHHTELNYNYGPSYMDFIFGTLKVEDGYSEDSQVINGVVLFAIYDIFLRILGKQY
;
A
#
# COMPACT_ATOMS: atom_id res chain seq x y z
N MET A 1 -1.00 27.56 -8.92
CA MET A 1 -0.24 26.32 -9.13
C MET A 1 -0.18 26.10 -10.63
N GLY A 2 0.99 25.91 -11.22
CA GLY A 2 1.09 25.58 -12.64
C GLY A 2 0.44 24.23 -12.92
N ASP A 3 -0.19 24.08 -14.08
CA ASP A 3 -0.78 22.83 -14.52
C ASP A 3 0.28 21.73 -14.50
N LEU A 4 -0.07 20.58 -13.92
CA LEU A 4 0.80 19.40 -13.88
C LEU A 4 0.77 18.80 -15.29
N VAL A 5 1.88 18.91 -16.01
CA VAL A 5 1.98 18.35 -17.37
C VAL A 5 2.81 17.07 -17.27
N ILE A 6 2.14 15.92 -17.39
CA ILE A 6 2.83 14.67 -17.71
C ILE A 6 3.27 14.80 -19.17
N GLU A 7 4.58 14.93 -19.39
CA GLU A 7 5.13 15.18 -20.73
C GLU A 7 4.93 13.97 -21.67
N LYS A 8 4.95 12.76 -21.11
CA LYS A 8 4.65 11.51 -21.80
C LYS A 8 3.95 10.53 -20.85
N GLU A 9 2.74 10.12 -21.24
CA GLU A 9 1.97 9.14 -20.47
C GLU A 9 2.63 7.76 -20.51
N TYR A 10 2.54 7.06 -19.39
CA TYR A 10 3.04 5.70 -19.22
C TYR A 10 2.31 4.70 -20.12
N GLU A 11 3.06 3.91 -20.88
CA GLU A 11 2.50 2.91 -21.80
C GLU A 11 2.20 1.58 -21.06
N TYR A 12 1.00 1.05 -21.26
CA TYR A 12 0.53 -0.20 -20.65
C TYR A 12 1.07 -1.43 -21.39
N THR A 13 2.37 -1.69 -21.24
CA THR A 13 3.04 -2.86 -21.82
C THR A 13 3.55 -3.82 -20.74
N PHE A 14 3.70 -5.09 -21.09
CA PHE A 14 4.29 -6.08 -20.17
C PHE A 14 5.73 -5.73 -19.77
N GLU A 15 6.51 -5.18 -20.71
CA GLU A 15 7.88 -4.75 -20.43
C GLU A 15 7.92 -3.64 -19.37
N ASN A 16 7.06 -2.63 -19.51
CA ASN A 16 6.93 -1.55 -18.54
C ASN A 16 6.45 -2.08 -17.19
N PHE A 17 5.45 -2.97 -17.17
CA PHE A 17 4.99 -3.62 -15.94
C PHE A 17 6.14 -4.31 -15.18
N VAL A 18 6.96 -5.10 -15.87
CA VAL A 18 8.09 -5.80 -15.25
C VAL A 18 9.16 -4.83 -14.76
N LYS A 19 9.50 -3.80 -15.54
CA LYS A 19 10.51 -2.80 -15.16
C LYS A 19 10.08 -1.95 -13.98
N SER A 20 8.80 -1.59 -13.89
CA SER A 20 8.29 -0.68 -12.87
C SER A 20 7.92 -1.38 -11.57
N PHE A 21 7.45 -2.64 -11.65
CA PHE A 21 6.84 -3.32 -10.50
C PHE A 21 7.47 -4.68 -10.18
N GLY A 22 8.31 -5.22 -11.06
CA GLY A 22 8.84 -6.58 -10.91
C GLY A 22 9.61 -6.79 -9.62
N LEU A 23 10.44 -5.82 -9.23
CA LEU A 23 11.24 -5.91 -8.00
C LEU A 23 10.37 -5.87 -6.74
N ILE A 24 9.45 -4.91 -6.62
CA ILE A 24 8.58 -4.79 -5.45
C ILE A 24 7.64 -6.00 -5.31
N ILE A 25 7.09 -6.50 -6.42
CA ILE A 25 6.26 -7.71 -6.41
C ILE A 25 7.10 -8.91 -5.95
N LEU A 26 8.28 -9.13 -6.53
CA LEU A 26 9.13 -10.25 -6.18
C LEU A 26 9.58 -10.19 -4.72
N THR A 27 10.09 -9.04 -4.26
CA THR A 27 10.51 -8.86 -2.87
C THR A 27 9.33 -8.99 -1.92
N GLY A 28 8.17 -8.42 -2.24
CA GLY A 28 6.95 -8.54 -1.45
C GLY A 28 6.55 -10.00 -1.20
N HIS A 29 6.58 -10.83 -2.25
CA HIS A 29 6.27 -12.25 -2.13
C HIS A 29 7.34 -13.01 -1.34
N LEU A 30 8.63 -12.76 -1.60
CA LEU A 30 9.73 -13.43 -0.89
C LEU A 30 9.70 -13.12 0.61
N LEU A 31 9.49 -11.87 0.99
CA LEU A 31 9.38 -11.49 2.41
C LEU A 31 8.13 -12.10 3.04
N SER A 32 6.99 -12.10 2.33
CA SER A 32 5.75 -12.72 2.82
C SER A 32 5.91 -14.22 3.09
N VAL A 33 6.63 -14.95 2.23
CA VAL A 33 6.92 -16.37 2.47
C VAL A 33 7.78 -16.55 3.72
N LYS A 34 8.79 -15.70 3.94
CA LYS A 34 9.65 -15.77 5.13
C LYS A 34 8.94 -15.39 6.44
N LEU A 35 7.85 -14.64 6.37
CA LEU A 35 7.05 -14.27 7.55
C LEU A 35 6.18 -15.42 8.06
N LEU A 36 5.94 -16.43 7.23
CA LEU A 36 5.06 -17.55 7.57
C LEU A 36 5.86 -18.79 7.96
N PRO A 37 5.24 -19.70 8.75
CA PRO A 37 5.84 -21.00 9.07
C PRO A 37 6.29 -21.76 7.80
N PRO A 38 7.45 -22.46 7.83
CA PRO A 38 8.00 -23.15 6.66
C PRO A 38 7.10 -24.22 6.01
N ASP A 39 6.14 -24.75 6.77
CA ASP A 39 5.14 -25.73 6.32
C ASP A 39 3.96 -25.07 5.58
N THR A 40 3.90 -23.74 5.52
CA THR A 40 2.88 -23.03 4.76
C THR A 40 3.11 -23.20 3.26
N GLN A 41 2.08 -23.66 2.56
CA GLN A 41 2.15 -23.89 1.11
C GLN A 41 2.41 -22.58 0.35
N LEU A 42 3.44 -22.56 -0.50
CA LEU A 42 3.84 -21.39 -1.29
C LEU A 42 2.67 -20.78 -2.08
N MET A 43 1.89 -21.61 -2.77
CA MET A 43 0.77 -21.14 -3.58
C MET A 43 -0.31 -20.45 -2.71
N LYS A 44 -0.54 -20.97 -1.50
CA LYS A 44 -1.46 -20.34 -0.54
C LYS A 44 -0.96 -18.94 -0.16
N THR A 45 0.33 -18.80 0.14
CA THR A 45 0.92 -17.49 0.46
C THR A 45 0.79 -16.51 -0.71
N ILE A 46 1.07 -16.94 -1.95
CA ILE A 46 0.93 -16.10 -3.14
C ILE A 46 -0.51 -15.59 -3.28
N LEU A 47 -1.50 -16.48 -3.20
CA LEU A 47 -2.91 -16.11 -3.29
C LEU A 47 -3.34 -15.15 -2.17
N GLN A 48 -2.81 -15.34 -0.96
CA GLN A 48 -3.06 -14.45 0.18
C GLN A 48 -2.47 -13.05 -0.02
N VAL A 49 -1.27 -12.95 -0.57
CA VAL A 49 -0.64 -11.67 -0.90
C VAL A 49 -1.43 -10.97 -2.01
N ILE A 50 -1.83 -11.68 -3.07
CA ILE A 50 -2.70 -11.11 -4.12
C ILE A 50 -4.01 -10.59 -3.52
N PHE A 51 -4.64 -11.39 -2.64
CA PHE A 51 -5.88 -10.98 -1.96
C PHE A 51 -5.70 -9.69 -1.15
N ILE A 52 -4.63 -9.56 -0.36
CA ILE A 52 -4.39 -8.33 0.41
C ILE A 52 -4.20 -7.13 -0.52
N ASN A 53 -3.46 -7.27 -1.63
CA ASN A 53 -3.24 -6.13 -2.52
C ASN A 53 -4.53 -5.71 -3.25
N LEU A 54 -5.41 -6.66 -3.58
CA LEU A 54 -6.76 -6.36 -4.05
C LEU A 54 -7.58 -5.66 -2.97
N TRP A 55 -7.51 -6.13 -1.73
CA TRP A 55 -8.20 -5.51 -0.59
C TRP A 55 -7.80 -4.04 -0.44
N VAL A 56 -6.50 -3.73 -0.48
CA VAL A 56 -5.98 -2.37 -0.36
C VAL A 56 -6.50 -1.47 -1.48
N TYR A 57 -6.36 -1.91 -2.72
CA TYR A 57 -6.82 -1.18 -3.89
C TYR A 57 -8.32 -0.82 -3.78
N TRP A 58 -9.15 -1.82 -3.50
CA TRP A 58 -10.60 -1.62 -3.46
C TRP A 58 -11.06 -0.79 -2.27
N ILE A 59 -10.42 -0.91 -1.11
CA ILE A 59 -10.76 -0.12 0.06
C ILE A 59 -10.33 1.33 -0.11
N HIS A 60 -9.15 1.58 -0.69
CA HIS A 60 -8.74 2.96 -0.97
C HIS A 60 -9.71 3.60 -1.98
N ARG A 61 -10.01 2.90 -3.08
CA ARG A 61 -11.05 3.34 -4.03
C ARG A 61 -12.41 3.55 -3.38
N LEU A 62 -12.81 2.69 -2.43
CA LEU A 62 -14.04 2.87 -1.67
C LEU A 62 -14.01 4.18 -0.86
N CYS A 63 -12.87 4.55 -0.25
CA CYS A 63 -12.75 5.82 0.46
C CYS A 63 -13.01 7.02 -0.45
N HIS A 64 -12.62 6.96 -1.72
CA HIS A 64 -12.92 8.00 -2.73
C HIS A 64 -14.39 8.06 -3.16
N ILE A 65 -15.14 6.98 -2.97
CA ILE A 65 -16.57 6.91 -3.30
C ILE A 65 -17.44 7.30 -2.11
N LEU A 66 -16.98 7.02 -0.88
CA LEU A 66 -17.71 7.32 0.33
C LEU A 66 -17.85 8.84 0.53
N PRO A 67 -18.97 9.30 1.14
CA PRO A 67 -19.16 10.72 1.41
C PRO A 67 -18.01 11.32 2.22
N GLU A 68 -17.65 12.56 1.88
CA GLU A 68 -16.75 13.36 2.68
C GLU A 68 -17.34 13.54 4.09
N SER A 69 -16.65 13.00 5.09
CA SER A 69 -17.07 13.06 6.49
C SER A 69 -15.88 12.88 7.42
N PRO A 70 -15.96 13.30 8.69
CA PRO A 70 -14.88 13.08 9.66
C PRO A 70 -14.51 11.60 9.88
N TYR A 71 -15.41 10.67 9.54
CA TYR A 71 -15.17 9.23 9.60
C TYR A 71 -14.38 8.70 8.40
N ASN A 72 -14.41 9.41 7.27
CA ASN A 72 -13.57 9.20 6.11
C ASN A 72 -12.40 10.18 6.15
N TYR A 73 -11.50 9.98 7.11
CA TYR A 73 -10.34 10.88 7.35
C TYR A 73 -9.53 11.12 6.06
N HIS A 74 -9.36 10.08 5.25
CA HIS A 74 -8.61 10.12 4.01
C HIS A 74 -9.14 11.22 3.07
N ILE A 75 -10.44 11.25 2.76
CA ILE A 75 -11.01 12.33 1.93
C ILE A 75 -11.09 13.64 2.70
N TYR A 76 -11.63 13.61 3.92
CA TYR A 76 -11.96 14.81 4.67
C TYR A 76 -10.73 15.66 5.04
N SER A 77 -9.67 15.02 5.53
CA SER A 77 -8.48 15.71 6.03
C SER A 77 -7.30 15.58 5.07
N HIS A 78 -7.01 14.40 4.53
CA HIS A 78 -5.81 14.22 3.70
C HIS A 78 -5.97 14.82 2.30
N HIS A 79 -7.09 14.59 1.60
CA HIS A 79 -7.37 15.20 0.30
C HIS A 79 -7.85 16.66 0.40
N HIS A 80 -8.93 16.90 1.14
CA HIS A 80 -9.59 18.21 1.16
C HIS A 80 -9.08 19.19 2.22
N LYS A 81 -8.13 18.77 3.06
CA LYS A 81 -7.48 19.62 4.08
C LYS A 81 -8.43 20.29 5.07
N LYS A 82 -9.62 19.72 5.34
CA LYS A 82 -10.64 20.36 6.20
C LYS A 82 -10.21 20.61 7.65
N LEU A 83 -9.25 19.83 8.15
CA LEU A 83 -8.73 19.99 9.52
C LEU A 83 -7.54 20.95 9.60
N GLU A 84 -6.99 21.39 8.46
CA GLU A 84 -5.85 22.31 8.40
C GLU A 84 -4.65 21.90 9.28
N LEU A 85 -4.42 20.58 9.40
CA LEU A 85 -3.33 20.04 10.20
C LEU A 85 -1.97 20.37 9.60
N ASP A 86 -0.95 20.49 10.45
CA ASP A 86 0.42 20.51 10.00
C ASP A 86 0.79 19.18 9.33
N ARG A 87 1.64 19.23 8.31
CA ARG A 87 1.93 18.08 7.45
C ARG A 87 2.39 16.82 8.22
N PRO A 88 3.28 16.90 9.22
CA PRO A 88 3.67 15.72 10.01
C PRO A 88 2.48 15.06 10.73
N LEU A 89 1.62 15.85 11.36
CA LEU A 89 0.44 15.34 12.07
C LEU A 89 -0.60 14.78 11.10
N GLU A 90 -0.81 15.44 9.96
CA GLU A 90 -1.68 14.96 8.90
C GLU A 90 -1.25 13.57 8.41
N LEU A 91 0.06 13.38 8.17
CA LEU A 91 0.62 12.12 7.72
C LEU A 91 0.64 11.04 8.80
N PHE A 92 0.80 11.42 10.05
CA PHE A 92 0.62 10.52 11.18
C PHE A 92 -0.79 9.93 11.20
N TYR A 93 -1.83 10.76 11.12
CA TYR A 93 -3.20 10.27 11.06
C TYR A 93 -3.50 9.50 9.77
N GLU A 94 -2.93 9.91 8.64
CA GLU A 94 -3.07 9.18 7.37
C GLU A 94 -2.48 7.76 7.46
N PHE A 95 -1.34 7.59 8.14
CA PHE A 95 -0.77 6.27 8.42
C PHE A 95 -1.77 5.39 9.19
N PHE A 96 -2.39 5.93 10.25
CA PHE A 96 -3.37 5.17 11.03
C PHE A 96 -4.68 4.92 10.27
N ALA A 97 -5.12 5.87 9.44
CA ALA A 97 -6.29 5.67 8.58
C ALA A 97 -6.05 4.52 7.59
N ASN A 98 -4.86 4.46 6.99
CA ASN A 98 -4.46 3.35 6.12
C ASN A 98 -4.41 2.03 6.91
N MET A 99 -3.74 2.00 8.07
CA MET A 99 -3.65 0.82 8.92
C MET A 99 -5.02 0.32 9.44
N PHE A 100 -5.95 1.24 9.69
CA PHE A 100 -7.27 0.91 10.23
C PHE A 100 -8.02 -0.07 9.33
N TRP A 101 -7.91 0.07 8.01
CA TRP A 101 -8.55 -0.85 7.07
C TRP A 101 -7.97 -2.28 7.10
N PHE A 102 -6.68 -2.44 7.40
CA PHE A 102 -6.07 -3.75 7.63
C PHE A 102 -6.52 -4.34 8.96
N ILE A 103 -6.64 -3.52 10.00
CA ILE A 103 -7.17 -3.95 11.31
C ILE A 103 -8.64 -4.40 11.15
N LEU A 104 -9.44 -3.70 10.34
CA LEU A 104 -10.81 -4.11 10.03
C LEU A 104 -10.87 -5.48 9.35
N LEU A 105 -9.94 -5.80 8.46
CA LEU A 105 -9.85 -7.14 7.87
C LEU A 105 -9.59 -8.20 8.96
N ILE A 106 -8.68 -7.95 9.91
CA ILE A 106 -8.42 -8.86 11.04
C ILE A 106 -9.69 -9.05 11.88
N VAL A 107 -10.37 -7.96 12.23
CA VAL A 107 -11.62 -8.00 13.00
C VAL A 107 -12.70 -8.78 12.25
N PHE A 108 -12.82 -8.58 10.94
CA PHE A 108 -13.76 -9.33 10.09
C PHE A 108 -13.48 -10.83 10.12
N GLN A 109 -12.22 -11.26 9.97
CA GLN A 109 -11.85 -12.68 10.08
C GLN A 109 -12.20 -13.26 11.45
N TRP A 110 -12.00 -12.49 12.52
CA TRP A 110 -12.32 -12.92 13.88
C TRP A 110 -13.84 -13.07 14.11
N ILE A 111 -14.63 -12.08 13.70
CA ILE A 111 -16.09 -12.09 13.89
C ILE A 111 -16.75 -13.21 13.08
N THR A 112 -16.30 -13.43 11.84
CA THR A 112 -16.89 -14.43 10.93
C THR A 112 -16.36 -15.84 11.18
N GLY A 113 -15.21 -15.98 11.84
CA GLY A 113 -14.47 -17.24 11.94
C GLY A 113 -13.81 -17.68 10.63
N VAL A 114 -13.81 -16.85 9.59
CA VAL A 114 -13.22 -17.14 8.28
C VAL A 114 -11.82 -16.54 8.20
N TYR A 115 -10.79 -17.37 8.37
CA TYR A 115 -9.38 -16.94 8.38
C TYR A 115 -8.73 -17.09 6.99
N MET A 116 -8.89 -16.06 6.15
CA MET A 116 -8.37 -16.07 4.77
C MET A 116 -6.86 -15.83 4.73
N VAL A 117 -6.36 -14.86 5.51
CA VAL A 117 -4.96 -14.43 5.50
C VAL A 117 -4.41 -14.36 6.93
N PRO A 118 -3.21 -14.88 7.20
CA PRO A 118 -2.56 -14.75 8.50
C PRO A 118 -2.42 -13.29 8.92
N ASN A 119 -2.77 -13.00 10.19
CA ASN A 119 -2.72 -11.64 10.74
C ASN A 119 -1.34 -10.98 10.58
N ILE A 120 -0.25 -11.75 10.65
CA ILE A 120 1.11 -11.24 10.45
C ILE A 120 1.31 -10.67 9.04
N LEU A 121 0.76 -11.31 8.00
CA LEU A 121 0.82 -10.78 6.64
C LEU A 121 -0.03 -9.52 6.49
N ILE A 122 -1.23 -9.51 7.10
CA ILE A 122 -2.11 -8.34 7.07
C ILE A 122 -1.40 -7.13 7.70
N ILE A 123 -0.78 -7.31 8.87
CA ILE A 123 -0.05 -6.24 9.57
C ILE A 123 1.19 -5.82 8.79
N PHE A 124 1.98 -6.78 8.28
CA PHE A 124 3.21 -6.47 7.55
C PHE A 124 2.93 -5.70 6.25
N ILE A 125 2.02 -6.18 5.42
CA ILE A 125 1.66 -5.51 4.17
C ILE A 125 0.97 -4.18 4.47
N GLY A 126 0.14 -4.11 5.51
CA GLY A 126 -0.47 -2.86 5.94
C GLY A 126 0.54 -1.80 6.35
N ALA A 127 1.52 -2.19 7.16
CA ALA A 127 2.60 -1.29 7.58
C ALA A 127 3.45 -0.86 6.38
N TRP A 128 3.76 -1.77 5.47
CA TRP A 128 4.52 -1.45 4.26
C TRP A 128 3.75 -0.47 3.38
N TYR A 129 2.51 -0.77 3.00
CA TYR A 129 1.67 0.14 2.21
C TYR A 129 1.56 1.53 2.86
N SER A 130 1.22 1.58 4.15
CA SER A 130 1.06 2.84 4.88
C SER A 130 2.37 3.63 4.94
N SER A 131 3.51 2.95 5.07
CA SER A 131 4.83 3.59 5.05
C SER A 131 5.20 4.12 3.66
N VAL A 132 4.87 3.41 2.57
CA VAL A 132 5.09 3.90 1.20
C VAL A 132 4.27 5.16 0.96
N HIS A 133 2.99 5.13 1.34
CA HIS A 133 2.11 6.29 1.19
C HIS A 133 2.63 7.52 1.93
N VAL A 134 3.12 7.35 3.16
CA VAL A 134 3.65 8.45 3.98
C VAL A 134 5.04 8.88 3.54
N LEU A 135 5.99 7.96 3.44
CA LEU A 135 7.41 8.27 3.24
C LEU A 135 7.74 8.55 1.76
N ASN A 136 7.31 7.68 0.85
CA ASN A 136 7.70 7.75 -0.57
C ASN A 136 6.78 8.68 -1.38
N LEU A 137 5.49 8.66 -1.08
CA LEU A 137 4.49 9.38 -1.86
C LEU A 137 4.16 10.76 -1.28
N SER A 138 4.22 10.91 0.05
CA SER A 138 3.74 12.12 0.73
C SER A 138 4.82 13.03 1.32
N MET A 139 5.91 12.49 1.86
CA MET A 139 7.02 13.30 2.39
C MET A 139 7.96 13.76 1.28
N ILE A 140 8.17 12.91 0.28
CA ILE A 140 8.95 13.24 -0.92
C ILE A 140 7.95 13.67 -2.00
N PRO A 141 8.14 14.83 -2.66
CA PRO A 141 7.28 15.24 -3.76
C PRO A 141 7.21 14.15 -4.83
N ASN A 142 6.00 13.68 -5.11
CA ASN A 142 5.76 12.57 -6.03
C ASN A 142 4.59 12.91 -6.97
N ILE A 143 4.79 12.71 -8.27
CA ILE A 143 3.80 13.05 -9.31
C ILE A 143 2.56 12.16 -9.21
N GLU A 144 2.73 10.85 -8.98
CA GLU A 144 1.63 9.89 -8.82
C GLU A 144 0.69 10.34 -7.68
N HIS A 145 1.25 10.67 -6.52
CA HIS A 145 0.49 11.15 -5.37
C HIS A 145 -0.19 12.49 -5.65
N LYS A 146 0.50 13.40 -6.32
CA LYS A 146 -0.10 14.69 -6.68
C LYS A 146 -1.27 14.51 -7.65
N VAL A 147 -1.14 13.64 -8.65
CA VAL A 147 -2.23 13.26 -9.57
C VAL A 147 -3.39 12.67 -8.80
N HIS A 148 -3.13 11.74 -7.87
CA HIS A 148 -4.16 11.14 -7.02
C HIS A 148 -4.96 12.19 -6.22
N HIS A 149 -4.27 13.20 -5.67
CA HIS A 149 -4.91 14.30 -4.93
C HIS A 149 -5.74 15.24 -5.80
N THR A 150 -5.44 15.35 -7.09
CA THR A 150 -6.13 16.24 -8.02
C THR A 150 -7.16 15.54 -8.92
N GLU A 151 -7.00 14.25 -9.14
CA GLU A 151 -7.80 13.41 -10.04
C GLU A 151 -8.23 12.12 -9.31
N LEU A 152 -9.38 12.19 -8.62
CA LEU A 152 -9.88 11.14 -7.69
C LEU A 152 -10.18 9.77 -8.33
N ASN A 153 -9.98 9.63 -9.65
CA ASN A 153 -10.22 8.40 -10.41
C ASN A 153 -8.95 7.57 -10.69
N TYR A 154 -7.79 8.02 -10.22
CA TYR A 154 -6.49 7.42 -10.54
C TYR A 154 -5.63 7.16 -9.30
N ASN A 155 -4.69 6.23 -9.43
CA ASN A 155 -3.61 5.94 -8.49
C ASN A 155 -4.08 5.56 -7.07
N TYR A 156 -4.94 4.55 -6.95
CA TYR A 156 -5.43 4.04 -5.66
C TYR A 156 -4.39 3.16 -4.94
N GLY A 157 -3.39 2.68 -5.64
CA GLY A 157 -2.31 1.87 -5.11
C GLY A 157 -2.74 0.44 -4.71
N PRO A 158 -1.76 -0.47 -4.56
CA PRO A 158 -0.37 -0.34 -5.04
C PRO A 158 -0.33 -0.11 -6.57
N SER A 159 0.68 0.58 -7.11
CA SER A 159 0.64 1.07 -8.51
C SER A 159 0.47 -0.06 -9.54
N TYR A 160 0.96 -1.27 -9.26
CA TYR A 160 0.73 -2.42 -10.14
C TYR A 160 -0.73 -2.91 -10.16
N MET A 161 -1.51 -2.68 -9.09
CA MET A 161 -2.96 -2.91 -9.12
C MET A 161 -3.65 -1.84 -9.97
N ASP A 162 -3.24 -0.58 -9.86
CA ASP A 162 -3.70 0.47 -10.77
C ASP A 162 -3.40 0.14 -12.23
N PHE A 163 -2.23 -0.40 -12.53
CA PHE A 163 -1.89 -0.87 -13.87
C PHE A 163 -2.87 -1.96 -14.34
N ILE A 164 -3.15 -2.96 -13.50
CA ILE A 164 -4.08 -4.05 -13.83
C ILE A 164 -5.50 -3.54 -14.09
N PHE A 165 -5.96 -2.56 -13.31
CA PHE A 165 -7.32 -2.00 -13.40
C PHE A 165 -7.44 -0.77 -14.31
N GLY A 166 -6.36 -0.33 -14.97
CA GLY A 166 -6.38 0.83 -15.86
C GLY A 166 -6.58 2.16 -15.15
N THR A 167 -6.20 2.25 -13.87
CA THR A 167 -6.29 3.46 -13.05
C THR A 167 -4.91 4.08 -12.76
N LEU A 168 -3.84 3.61 -13.42
CA LEU A 168 -2.49 4.17 -13.24
C LEU A 168 -2.28 5.38 -14.16
N LYS A 169 -1.86 6.49 -13.57
CA LYS A 169 -1.50 7.71 -14.27
C LYS A 169 -0.21 8.30 -13.69
N VAL A 170 0.88 8.01 -14.39
CA VAL A 170 2.26 8.39 -14.03
C VAL A 170 3.05 8.78 -15.29
N GLU A 171 4.23 9.35 -15.10
CA GLU A 171 5.16 9.66 -16.19
C GLU A 171 5.89 8.42 -16.72
N ASP A 172 6.33 8.47 -17.98
CA ASP A 172 7.18 7.44 -18.57
C ASP A 172 8.48 7.25 -17.74
N GLY A 173 8.92 5.99 -17.60
CA GLY A 173 10.07 5.65 -16.76
C GLY A 173 9.77 5.50 -15.25
N TYR A 174 8.51 5.60 -14.82
CA TYR A 174 8.09 5.33 -13.44
C TYR A 174 8.57 3.97 -12.91
N SER A 175 8.97 3.90 -11.64
CA SER A 175 9.37 2.66 -10.97
C SER A 175 9.11 2.71 -9.46
N GLU A 176 8.65 1.60 -8.89
CA GLU A 176 8.43 1.42 -7.45
C GLU A 176 9.67 0.85 -6.72
N ASP A 177 10.81 0.66 -7.39
CA ASP A 177 11.98 -0.01 -6.81
C ASP A 177 12.45 0.61 -5.49
N SER A 178 12.37 1.94 -5.37
CA SER A 178 12.74 2.64 -4.13
C SER A 178 11.84 2.30 -2.94
N GLN A 179 10.61 1.87 -3.17
CA GLN A 179 9.63 1.52 -2.14
C GLN A 179 9.94 0.16 -1.48
N VAL A 180 10.80 -0.65 -2.10
CA VAL A 180 11.27 -1.94 -1.58
C VAL A 180 11.98 -1.77 -0.24
N ILE A 181 12.66 -0.64 -0.03
CA ILE A 181 13.41 -0.36 1.19
C ILE A 181 12.52 -0.42 2.43
N ASN A 182 11.28 0.06 2.32
CA ASN A 182 10.34 0.08 3.45
C ASN A 182 10.01 -1.35 3.90
N GLY A 183 9.70 -2.24 2.96
CA GLY A 183 9.42 -3.65 3.25
C GLY A 183 10.61 -4.39 3.86
N VAL A 184 11.81 -4.15 3.33
CA VAL A 184 13.04 -4.76 3.84
C VAL A 184 13.35 -4.28 5.26
N VAL A 185 13.21 -2.99 5.54
CA VAL A 185 13.42 -2.42 6.89
C VAL A 185 12.40 -2.99 7.87
N LEU A 186 11.11 -3.02 7.51
CA LEU A 186 10.06 -3.60 8.34
C LEU A 186 10.34 -5.08 8.65
N PHE A 187 10.76 -5.85 7.65
CA PHE A 187 11.11 -7.25 7.83
C PHE A 187 12.33 -7.43 8.75
N ALA A 188 13.37 -6.60 8.58
CA ALA A 188 14.56 -6.64 9.42
C ALA A 188 14.23 -6.34 10.89
N ILE A 189 13.36 -5.35 11.15
CA ILE A 189 12.88 -5.02 12.50
C ILE A 189 12.15 -6.22 13.11
N TYR A 190 11.26 -6.86 12.34
CA TYR A 190 10.55 -8.06 12.77
C TYR A 190 11.51 -9.21 13.10
N ASP A 191 12.49 -9.48 12.24
CA ASP A 191 13.48 -10.54 12.44
C ASP A 191 14.33 -10.31 13.70
N ILE A 192 14.79 -9.06 13.92
CA ILE A 192 15.51 -8.67 15.14
C ILE A 192 14.64 -8.91 16.38
N PHE A 193 13.37 -8.51 16.33
CA PHE A 193 12.44 -8.70 17.44
C PHE A 193 12.24 -10.18 17.78
N LEU A 194 12.06 -11.05 16.78
CA LEU A 194 11.96 -12.50 16.99
C LEU A 194 13.22 -13.09 17.65
N ARG A 195 14.40 -12.68 17.19
CA ARG A 195 15.69 -13.11 17.77
C ARG A 195 15.82 -12.72 19.23
N ILE A 196 15.44 -11.49 19.59
CA ILE A 196 15.46 -11.01 20.99
C ILE A 196 14.53 -11.86 21.86
N LEU A 197 13.38 -12.27 21.33
CA LEU A 197 12.42 -13.12 22.05
C LEU A 197 12.80 -14.61 22.10
N GLY A 198 13.92 -15.02 21.50
CA GLY A 198 14.34 -16.42 21.44
C GLY A 198 13.41 -17.30 20.61
N LYS A 199 12.57 -16.72 19.76
CA LYS A 199 11.68 -17.45 18.84
C LYS A 199 12.39 -17.57 17.49
N GLN A 200 13.12 -18.66 17.29
CA GLN A 200 13.58 -19.05 15.95
C GLN A 200 12.65 -20.14 15.42
N TYR A 201 12.09 -19.92 14.23
CA TYR A 201 11.33 -20.91 13.46
C TYR A 201 12.23 -21.50 12.38
#